data_AF-A0AAW5PP43-F1
#
_entry.id   AF-A0AAW5PP43-F1
#
_cell.length_a   1.000
_cell.length_b   1.000
_cell.length_c   1.000
_cell.angle_alpha   90.00
_cell.angle_beta   90.00
_cell.angle_gamma   90.00
#
_symmetry.space_group_name_H-M   'P 1'
#
loop_
_entity.id
_entity.type
_entity.pdbx_description
1 polymer ?
#
loop_
_entity_poly.entity_id
_entity_poly.type
_entity_poly.pdbx_seq_one_letter_code
_entity_poly.pdbx_strand_id
1 'polypeptide(L)'
;MARYAVAMQPTKFALPLMFLSLATVSVAHARGTIEKVDIKGLDKGDDAEMIENIEVSLSLYDTIGKVQGESRLEYLLSQAERQTREALEPFGYYNPTITVESPREGENLRVVIQVEKGPPTVVRREHIDITGPAQLDQYLQEDLENFKPRKGQRFEHTEYEASKIRVTRRLAERGYFDADFTQRQVQITRAENAADVDLTWDSGRRYNMGEIRFHQDYFVDKLFDPLVYWDEGSYFHEGKLDRLRESLTKLDYFSVIDIQPRPDQADENGDVPVDVNLTRAKRTIYTAGLSYGSESGAGVRGGLERRFLNSRGHKMNTQLDYAQKRKSLVTSYRIPGFAWLDGWYAFTASAYDEQTDYIDLRNFKLSASRSGEINEYWTAIASINALRERWRYASGTEFTDAVYNTSTLVYPQLVADYVNVDDEMFPRRGISGSATLRGGVEGAGSDTSFVQANMVLRWYVPIGESDRLILRGEGGTTWTSDLVAMPPSLRFFAGGDRSIRGYAFREVGPRTAPPDKYALGAKNLVVGSAEYEHYFKGGPWGAAVFVDTGSAFDNTIDLHTGVGFGVRWKSPVGPVRVDIAHGLNNPDSQFQLYLNIGADL
;
A
#
# COMPACT_ATOMS: atom_id res chain seq x y z
N MET A 1 45.29 -27.91 48.76
CA MET A 1 45.97 -26.61 48.99
C MET A 1 47.46 -26.86 49.14
N ALA A 2 48.30 -26.21 48.33
CA ALA A 2 49.76 -26.07 48.50
C ALA A 2 50.20 -24.83 47.69
N ARG A 3 51.26 -24.11 48.10
CA ARG A 3 51.51 -22.72 47.64
C ARG A 3 52.97 -22.27 47.86
N TYR A 4 53.52 -21.48 46.91
CA TYR A 4 54.87 -20.83 46.93
C TYR A 4 56.11 -21.77 46.98
N ALA A 5 57.38 -21.34 46.77
CA ALA A 5 58.10 -20.43 45.83
C ALA A 5 59.65 -20.54 46.15
N VAL A 6 60.67 -19.85 45.60
CA VAL A 6 60.86 -18.78 44.58
C VAL A 6 62.34 -18.78 44.07
N ALA A 7 62.66 -18.07 42.96
CA ALA A 7 64.01 -17.69 42.43
C ALA A 7 64.94 -18.84 41.91
N MET A 8 65.86 -18.71 40.93
CA MET A 8 66.48 -17.67 40.06
C MET A 8 67.99 -17.40 40.26
N GLN A 9 68.84 -18.04 39.41
CA GLN A 9 69.97 -17.51 38.59
C GLN A 9 71.09 -16.61 39.21
N PRO A 10 72.19 -16.24 38.49
CA PRO A 10 72.72 -16.62 37.15
C PRO A 10 74.07 -17.40 37.27
N THR A 11 75.18 -17.37 36.49
CA THR A 11 75.73 -16.57 35.35
C THR A 11 76.66 -17.36 34.38
N LYS A 12 76.37 -17.26 33.07
CA LYS A 12 77.25 -16.99 31.90
C LYS A 12 78.79 -17.25 31.95
N PHE A 13 79.30 -17.95 30.93
CA PHE A 13 80.30 -17.44 29.94
C PHE A 13 80.20 -18.26 28.60
N ALA A 14 81.06 -18.04 27.60
CA ALA A 14 80.68 -18.19 26.17
C ALA A 14 81.52 -19.16 25.27
N LEU A 15 80.87 -19.58 24.16
CA LEU A 15 81.26 -20.01 22.78
C LEU A 15 82.76 -20.29 22.41
N PRO A 16 83.07 -21.07 21.32
CA PRO A 16 82.24 -21.30 20.11
C PRO A 16 82.24 -22.71 19.43
N LEU A 17 81.42 -22.82 18.37
CA LEU A 17 81.61 -23.60 17.11
C LEU A 17 81.84 -25.13 17.14
N MET A 18 80.80 -25.86 16.72
CA MET A 18 80.90 -26.80 15.59
C MET A 18 79.60 -26.78 14.75
N PHE A 19 79.60 -27.31 13.53
CA PHE A 19 78.69 -26.91 12.45
C PHE A 19 77.91 -28.08 11.81
N LEU A 20 76.74 -27.74 11.24
CA LEU A 20 76.07 -28.40 10.11
C LEU A 20 75.53 -29.84 10.27
N SER A 21 74.19 -29.99 10.36
CA SER A 21 73.39 -30.86 9.46
C SER A 21 71.91 -30.98 9.89
N LEU A 22 71.12 -29.91 9.74
CA LEU A 22 69.68 -30.07 9.53
C LEU A 22 69.35 -29.67 8.09
N ALA A 23 68.68 -30.55 7.36
CA ALA A 23 68.15 -30.25 6.04
C ALA A 23 66.92 -29.35 6.19
N THR A 24 67.12 -28.04 6.14
CA THR A 24 66.03 -27.08 5.92
C THR A 24 65.54 -27.26 4.47
N VAL A 25 64.61 -28.19 4.27
CA VAL A 25 63.75 -28.18 3.08
C VAL A 25 62.96 -26.89 3.16
N SER A 26 63.38 -25.90 2.37
CA SER A 26 62.63 -24.67 2.14
C SER A 26 61.34 -25.03 1.44
N VAL A 27 60.30 -25.34 2.21
CA VAL A 27 58.93 -25.42 1.71
C VAL A 27 58.55 -24.01 1.28
N ALA A 28 58.79 -23.71 0.00
CA ALA A 28 58.27 -22.52 -0.63
C ALA A 28 56.75 -22.63 -0.57
N HIS A 29 56.14 -21.90 0.37
CA HIS A 29 54.68 -21.80 0.46
C HIS A 29 54.21 -21.02 -0.77
N ALA A 30 53.94 -21.74 -1.85
CA ALA A 30 53.24 -21.21 -3.01
C ALA A 30 51.93 -20.57 -2.55
N ARG A 31 51.71 -19.36 -3.05
CA ARG A 31 50.57 -18.50 -2.74
C ARG A 31 49.94 -18.08 -4.05
N GLY A 32 48.63 -18.09 -4.06
CA GLY A 32 47.84 -17.74 -5.23
C GLY A 32 46.73 -16.77 -4.84
N THR A 33 46.54 -15.71 -5.62
CA THR A 33 45.39 -14.81 -5.50
C THR A 33 44.50 -15.02 -6.71
N ILE A 34 43.22 -15.35 -6.48
CA ILE A 34 42.23 -15.40 -7.57
C ILE A 34 41.90 -13.95 -7.92
N GLU A 35 42.33 -13.50 -9.09
CA GLU A 35 42.06 -12.15 -9.59
C GLU A 35 40.66 -12.07 -10.19
N LYS A 36 40.24 -13.13 -10.90
CA LYS A 36 38.92 -13.20 -11.53
C LYS A 36 38.45 -14.65 -11.73
N VAL A 37 37.13 -14.84 -11.71
CA VAL A 37 36.45 -16.00 -12.29
C VAL A 37 35.70 -15.55 -13.55
N ASP A 38 35.73 -16.36 -14.61
CA ASP A 38 34.99 -16.16 -15.86
C ASP A 38 34.18 -17.43 -16.18
N ILE A 39 32.85 -17.36 -16.10
CA ILE A 39 31.94 -18.41 -16.59
C ILE A 39 31.76 -18.26 -18.10
N LYS A 40 31.78 -19.36 -18.85
CA LYS A 40 31.63 -19.42 -20.32
C LYS A 40 30.72 -20.57 -20.74
N GLY A 41 30.08 -20.42 -21.91
CA GLY A 41 29.17 -21.43 -22.48
C GLY A 41 27.70 -21.31 -22.04
N LEU A 42 27.41 -20.28 -21.24
CA LEU A 42 26.07 -19.81 -20.89
C LEU A 42 25.83 -18.44 -21.56
N ASP A 43 24.59 -18.18 -21.99
CA ASP A 43 24.21 -16.88 -22.57
C ASP A 43 23.83 -15.86 -21.49
N LYS A 44 24.16 -14.58 -21.72
CA LYS A 44 23.96 -13.52 -20.72
C LYS A 44 22.55 -12.92 -20.69
N GLY A 45 21.70 -13.25 -21.67
CA GLY A 45 20.25 -13.05 -21.59
C GLY A 45 19.57 -14.32 -21.10
N ASP A 46 19.68 -15.40 -21.88
CA ASP A 46 18.84 -16.60 -21.70
C ASP A 46 19.21 -17.46 -20.48
N ASP A 47 20.46 -17.39 -19.98
CA ASP A 47 20.94 -18.15 -18.82
C ASP A 47 21.32 -17.26 -17.62
N ALA A 48 20.85 -16.01 -17.57
CA ALA A 48 21.25 -15.03 -16.55
C ALA A 48 21.10 -15.56 -15.10
N GLU A 49 19.96 -16.18 -14.78
CA GLU A 49 19.69 -16.77 -13.46
C GLU A 49 20.60 -17.98 -13.14
N MET A 50 20.99 -18.76 -14.16
CA MET A 50 21.91 -19.88 -14.00
C MET A 50 23.33 -19.38 -13.70
N ILE A 51 23.75 -18.32 -14.40
CA ILE A 51 25.03 -17.65 -14.15
C ILE A 51 25.06 -17.13 -12.71
N GLU A 52 24.05 -16.36 -12.29
CA GLU A 52 23.96 -15.82 -10.92
C GLU A 52 23.99 -16.93 -9.85
N ASN A 53 23.23 -18.01 -10.04
CA ASN A 53 23.24 -19.13 -9.09
C ASN A 53 24.59 -19.86 -9.02
N ILE A 54 25.34 -19.94 -10.13
CA ILE A 54 26.72 -20.45 -10.14
C ILE A 54 27.66 -19.49 -9.41
N GLU A 55 27.58 -18.16 -9.65
CA GLU A 55 28.41 -17.17 -8.94
C GLU A 55 28.20 -17.22 -7.42
N VAL A 56 26.94 -17.33 -6.97
CA VAL A 56 26.57 -17.47 -5.55
C VAL A 56 27.01 -18.82 -4.96
N SER A 57 26.95 -19.91 -5.74
CA SER A 57 27.31 -21.26 -5.26
C SER A 57 28.83 -21.50 -5.21
N LEU A 58 29.63 -20.73 -5.95
CA LEU A 58 31.08 -20.95 -6.07
C LEU A 58 31.88 -20.34 -4.92
N SER A 59 32.47 -21.20 -4.09
CA SER A 59 33.38 -20.80 -3.00
C SER A 59 34.67 -20.09 -3.46
N LEU A 60 34.92 -20.04 -4.77
CA LEU A 60 35.93 -19.20 -5.38
C LEU A 60 35.60 -17.70 -5.26
N TYR A 61 34.34 -17.29 -5.43
CA TYR A 61 33.93 -15.88 -5.43
C TYR A 61 34.19 -15.21 -4.07
N ASP A 62 33.93 -15.93 -2.97
CA ASP A 62 34.31 -15.55 -1.60
C ASP A 62 35.82 -15.27 -1.42
N THR A 63 36.67 -15.76 -2.32
CA THR A 63 38.14 -15.68 -2.21
C THR A 63 38.81 -14.80 -3.26
N ILE A 64 38.05 -14.15 -4.14
CA ILE A 64 38.57 -13.18 -5.11
C ILE A 64 39.31 -12.05 -4.37
N GLY A 65 40.51 -11.71 -4.84
CA GLY A 65 41.39 -10.69 -4.24
C GLY A 65 42.02 -11.07 -2.89
N LYS A 66 41.81 -12.29 -2.37
CA LYS A 66 42.35 -12.76 -1.08
C LYS A 66 43.45 -13.80 -1.31
N VAL A 67 44.66 -13.53 -0.84
CA VAL A 67 45.81 -14.47 -0.93
C VAL A 67 45.47 -15.80 -0.27
N GLN A 68 45.48 -16.89 -1.04
CA GLN A 68 45.32 -18.27 -0.56
C GLN A 68 46.68 -18.99 -0.53
N GLY A 69 46.80 -19.98 0.36
CA GLY A 69 47.88 -20.97 0.30
C GLY A 69 47.53 -22.10 -0.68
N GLU A 70 48.55 -22.63 -1.36
CA GLU A 70 48.38 -23.55 -2.51
C GLU A 70 47.33 -24.66 -2.30
N SER A 71 47.44 -25.45 -1.23
CA SER A 71 46.52 -26.57 -0.98
C SER A 71 45.07 -26.15 -0.69
N ARG A 72 44.82 -24.90 -0.27
CA ARG A 72 43.47 -24.35 -0.18
C ARG A 72 42.94 -23.95 -1.55
N LEU A 73 43.80 -23.44 -2.43
CA LEU A 73 43.43 -23.08 -3.79
C LEU A 73 43.21 -24.33 -4.67
N GLU A 74 44.05 -25.36 -4.57
CA GLU A 74 43.80 -26.68 -5.16
C GLU A 74 42.46 -27.27 -4.70
N TYR A 75 42.17 -27.19 -3.39
CA TYR A 75 40.86 -27.58 -2.86
C TYR A 75 39.71 -26.80 -3.49
N LEU A 76 39.77 -25.46 -3.52
CA LEU A 76 38.70 -24.63 -4.10
C LEU A 76 38.48 -24.94 -5.59
N LEU A 77 39.55 -25.12 -6.37
CA LEU A 77 39.47 -25.53 -7.77
C LEU A 77 38.84 -26.93 -7.93
N SER A 78 39.20 -27.89 -7.07
CA SER A 78 38.59 -29.22 -7.07
C SER A 78 37.10 -29.22 -6.71
N GLN A 79 36.62 -28.21 -5.98
CA GLN A 79 35.21 -28.04 -5.66
C GLN A 79 34.45 -27.27 -6.74
N ALA A 80 35.11 -26.46 -7.56
CA ALA A 80 34.45 -25.57 -8.52
C ALA A 80 33.61 -26.34 -9.56
N GLU A 81 34.08 -27.48 -10.07
CA GLU A 81 33.29 -28.33 -10.97
C GLU A 81 32.02 -28.85 -10.27
N ARG A 82 32.16 -29.38 -9.05
CA ARG A 82 31.05 -29.91 -8.26
C ARG A 82 30.03 -28.83 -7.89
N GLN A 83 30.49 -27.66 -7.43
CA GLN A 83 29.62 -26.53 -7.08
C GLN A 83 28.90 -25.97 -8.32
N THR A 84 29.57 -25.88 -9.48
CA THR A 84 28.94 -25.48 -10.74
C THR A 84 27.89 -26.50 -11.19
N ARG A 85 28.16 -27.81 -11.00
CA ARG A 85 27.20 -28.89 -11.30
C ARG A 85 25.97 -28.80 -10.39
N GLU A 86 26.18 -28.70 -9.08
CA GLU A 86 25.12 -28.55 -8.07
C GLU A 86 24.27 -27.29 -8.30
N ALA A 87 24.86 -26.19 -8.78
CA ALA A 87 24.15 -24.95 -9.13
C ALA A 87 23.30 -25.04 -10.42
N LEU A 88 23.52 -26.06 -11.27
CA LEU A 88 22.77 -26.28 -12.51
C LEU A 88 21.62 -27.29 -12.36
N GLU A 89 21.62 -28.11 -11.30
CA GLU A 89 20.55 -29.06 -11.00
C GLU A 89 19.16 -28.40 -10.79
N PRO A 90 19.02 -27.22 -10.14
CA PRO A 90 17.72 -26.54 -10.00
C PRO A 90 17.03 -26.23 -11.33
N PHE A 91 17.80 -25.88 -12.36
CA PHE A 91 17.34 -25.55 -13.70
C PHE A 91 17.16 -26.78 -14.61
N GLY A 92 17.30 -27.99 -14.06
CA GLY A 92 17.09 -29.25 -14.76
C GLY A 92 18.32 -29.85 -15.44
N TYR A 93 19.52 -29.31 -15.25
CA TYR A 93 20.74 -29.77 -15.92
C TYR A 93 21.61 -30.61 -14.96
N TYR A 94 21.35 -31.92 -14.93
CA TYR A 94 22.02 -32.88 -14.02
C TYR A 94 23.27 -33.55 -14.62
N ASN A 95 23.49 -33.41 -15.94
CA ASN A 95 24.67 -33.92 -16.65
C ASN A 95 25.37 -32.83 -17.50
N PRO A 96 25.69 -31.65 -16.95
CA PRO A 96 26.53 -30.69 -17.65
C PRO A 96 27.95 -31.24 -17.78
N THR A 97 28.61 -30.94 -18.90
CA THR A 97 30.07 -31.03 -19.02
C THR A 97 30.65 -29.74 -18.47
N ILE A 98 31.55 -29.82 -17.50
CA ILE A 98 32.16 -28.65 -16.86
C ILE A 98 33.67 -28.85 -16.87
N THR A 99 34.39 -27.88 -17.44
CA THR A 99 35.85 -27.84 -17.46
C THR A 99 36.32 -26.60 -16.72
N VAL A 100 37.16 -26.79 -15.69
CA VAL A 100 37.74 -25.71 -14.91
C VAL A 100 39.21 -25.53 -15.30
N GLU A 101 39.52 -24.44 -15.98
CA GLU A 101 40.89 -24.03 -16.31
C GLU A 101 41.36 -22.95 -15.33
N SER A 102 42.62 -22.98 -14.91
CA SER A 102 43.19 -21.97 -14.02
C SER A 102 44.57 -21.48 -14.50
N PRO A 103 44.65 -20.76 -15.65
CA PRO A 103 45.88 -20.10 -16.07
C PRO A 103 46.47 -19.21 -14.95
N ARG A 104 47.80 -19.32 -14.79
CA ARG A 104 48.62 -18.63 -13.78
C ARG A 104 49.52 -17.60 -14.44
N GLU A 105 49.49 -16.38 -13.94
CA GLU A 105 50.43 -15.32 -14.28
C GLU A 105 51.10 -14.82 -12.98
N GLY A 106 52.26 -15.40 -12.67
CA GLY A 106 52.95 -15.17 -11.38
C GLY A 106 52.17 -15.75 -10.20
N GLU A 107 51.87 -14.91 -9.20
CA GLU A 107 51.03 -15.27 -8.05
C GLU A 107 49.52 -15.06 -8.31
N ASN A 108 49.13 -14.54 -9.48
CA ASN A 108 47.73 -14.33 -9.84
C ASN A 108 47.17 -15.50 -10.64
N LEU A 109 45.90 -15.82 -10.36
CA LEU A 109 45.12 -16.83 -11.08
C LEU A 109 43.85 -16.22 -11.66
N ARG A 110 43.56 -16.60 -12.90
CA ARG A 110 42.27 -16.40 -13.54
C ARG A 110 41.61 -17.75 -13.71
N VAL A 111 40.46 -17.96 -13.07
CA VAL A 111 39.70 -19.22 -13.21
C VAL A 111 38.71 -19.06 -14.36
N VAL A 112 38.71 -19.99 -15.30
CA VAL A 112 37.76 -20.05 -16.40
C VAL A 112 36.94 -21.33 -16.24
N ILE A 113 35.63 -21.19 -16.09
CA ILE A 113 34.70 -22.30 -15.94
C ILE A 113 33.90 -22.41 -17.24
N GLN A 114 34.29 -23.35 -18.09
CA GLN A 114 33.60 -23.65 -19.33
C GLN A 114 32.48 -24.66 -19.04
N VAL A 115 31.24 -24.25 -19.28
CA VAL A 115 30.01 -25.02 -19.03
C VAL A 115 29.37 -25.39 -20.36
N GLU A 116 29.06 -26.67 -20.55
CA GLU A 116 28.14 -27.14 -21.57
C GLU A 116 26.94 -27.77 -20.85
N LYS A 117 25.78 -27.12 -20.89
CA LYS A 117 24.56 -27.53 -20.14
C LYS A 117 24.12 -28.96 -20.43
N GLY A 118 24.40 -29.47 -21.63
CA GLY A 118 23.88 -30.75 -22.11
C GLY A 118 22.37 -30.71 -22.38
N PRO A 119 21.74 -31.87 -22.67
CA PRO A 119 20.29 -31.96 -22.71
C PRO A 119 19.68 -31.71 -21.32
N PRO A 120 18.57 -30.95 -21.22
CA PRO A 120 17.85 -30.82 -19.96
C PRO A 120 17.22 -32.16 -19.54
N THR A 121 17.04 -32.35 -18.25
CA THR A 121 16.22 -33.45 -17.72
C THR A 121 14.74 -33.17 -17.97
N VAL A 122 14.02 -34.15 -18.49
CA VAL A 122 12.61 -34.03 -18.90
C VAL A 122 11.73 -34.94 -18.04
N VAL A 123 10.54 -34.48 -17.65
CA VAL A 123 9.57 -35.29 -16.91
C VAL A 123 9.04 -36.41 -17.81
N ARG A 124 9.44 -37.65 -17.51
CA ARG A 124 9.06 -38.88 -18.23
C ARG A 124 7.74 -39.44 -17.71
N ARG A 125 7.55 -39.42 -16.40
CA ARG A 125 6.32 -39.84 -15.69
C ARG A 125 5.98 -38.82 -14.62
N GLU A 126 4.68 -38.67 -14.41
CA GLU A 126 4.08 -37.91 -13.34
C GLU A 126 2.97 -38.80 -12.74
N HIS A 127 2.94 -38.91 -11.41
CA HIS A 127 1.74 -39.24 -10.65
C HIS A 127 1.59 -38.12 -9.62
N ILE A 128 0.51 -37.36 -9.76
CA ILE A 128 0.23 -36.16 -8.97
C ILE A 128 -1.26 -36.23 -8.66
N ASP A 129 -1.63 -36.58 -7.43
CA ASP A 129 -3.01 -36.96 -7.07
C ASP A 129 -3.32 -36.62 -5.59
N ILE A 130 -4.59 -36.47 -5.25
CA ILE A 130 -5.05 -36.22 -3.88
C ILE A 130 -6.14 -37.23 -3.52
N THR A 131 -5.90 -37.96 -2.44
CA THR A 131 -6.81 -38.93 -1.85
C THR A 131 -7.60 -38.31 -0.69
N GLY A 132 -8.73 -38.95 -0.32
CA GLY A 132 -9.66 -38.40 0.67
C GLY A 132 -10.65 -37.38 0.10
N PRO A 133 -11.40 -36.64 0.95
CA PRO A 133 -12.51 -35.78 0.53
C PRO A 133 -12.12 -34.64 -0.42
N ALA A 134 -10.86 -34.19 -0.40
CA ALA A 134 -10.35 -33.16 -1.30
C ALA A 134 -10.35 -33.56 -2.79
N GLN A 135 -10.48 -34.85 -3.13
CA GLN A 135 -10.62 -35.29 -4.51
C GLN A 135 -11.88 -34.71 -5.19
N LEU A 136 -12.89 -34.31 -4.41
CA LEU A 136 -14.12 -33.67 -4.89
C LEU A 136 -14.05 -32.12 -4.86
N ASP A 137 -12.94 -31.53 -4.43
CA ASP A 137 -12.80 -30.09 -4.30
C ASP A 137 -12.20 -29.46 -5.58
N GLN A 138 -13.06 -28.81 -6.37
CA GLN A 138 -12.72 -28.27 -7.69
C GLN A 138 -11.43 -27.44 -7.70
N TYR A 139 -11.21 -26.58 -6.70
CA TYR A 139 -10.02 -25.71 -6.66
C TYR A 139 -8.71 -26.47 -6.40
N LEU A 140 -8.77 -27.65 -5.78
CA LEU A 140 -7.62 -28.53 -5.63
C LEU A 140 -7.38 -29.33 -6.92
N GLN A 141 -8.45 -29.76 -7.61
CA GLN A 141 -8.32 -30.38 -8.94
C GLN A 141 -7.73 -29.39 -9.97
N GLU A 142 -8.15 -28.12 -9.96
CA GLU A 142 -7.57 -27.06 -10.79
C GLU A 142 -6.07 -26.85 -10.50
N ASP A 143 -5.64 -26.87 -9.23
CA ASP A 143 -4.21 -26.76 -8.87
C ASP A 143 -3.39 -28.02 -9.27
N LEU A 144 -3.99 -29.22 -9.25
CA LEU A 144 -3.37 -30.46 -9.74
C LEU A 144 -3.24 -30.49 -11.27
N GLU A 145 -4.27 -30.07 -12.00
CA GLU A 145 -4.22 -29.94 -13.47
C GLU A 145 -3.13 -28.95 -13.89
N ASN A 146 -3.06 -27.80 -13.22
CA ASN A 146 -2.11 -26.73 -13.52
C ASN A 146 -0.69 -26.96 -12.97
N PHE A 147 -0.45 -28.00 -12.16
CA PHE A 147 0.85 -28.33 -11.57
C PHE A 147 1.98 -28.27 -12.60
N LYS A 148 3.16 -27.78 -12.19
CA LYS A 148 4.39 -27.74 -13.02
C LYS A 148 5.57 -28.36 -12.26
N PRO A 149 6.51 -29.00 -12.95
CA PRO A 149 6.51 -29.31 -14.40
C PRO A 149 5.61 -30.52 -14.72
N ARG A 150 4.95 -30.51 -15.89
CA ARG A 150 4.20 -31.68 -16.41
C ARG A 150 5.08 -32.59 -17.27
N LYS A 151 4.61 -33.82 -17.51
CA LYS A 151 5.18 -34.79 -18.45
C LYS A 151 5.52 -34.16 -19.81
N GLY A 152 6.76 -34.34 -20.24
CA GLY A 152 7.32 -33.76 -21.47
C GLY A 152 7.93 -32.36 -21.31
N GLN A 153 7.76 -31.70 -20.17
CA GLN A 153 8.44 -30.43 -19.85
C GLN A 153 9.80 -30.68 -19.20
N ARG A 154 10.68 -29.65 -19.19
CA ARG A 154 11.91 -29.62 -18.40
C ARG A 154 11.56 -29.84 -16.92
N PHE A 155 12.30 -30.70 -16.23
CA PHE A 155 12.16 -30.82 -14.79
C PHE A 155 12.94 -29.69 -14.10
N GLU A 156 12.21 -28.73 -13.54
CA GLU A 156 12.77 -27.57 -12.86
C GLU A 156 12.34 -27.56 -11.39
N HIS A 157 13.31 -27.47 -10.46
CA HIS A 157 13.03 -27.54 -9.03
C HIS A 157 12.17 -26.37 -8.55
N THR A 158 12.37 -25.16 -9.09
CA THR A 158 11.63 -23.95 -8.71
C THR A 158 10.14 -24.09 -9.04
N GLU A 159 9.80 -24.54 -10.25
CA GLU A 159 8.41 -24.81 -10.64
C GLU A 159 7.77 -25.94 -9.81
N TYR A 160 8.52 -27.02 -9.58
CA TYR A 160 8.07 -28.19 -8.81
C TYR A 160 7.74 -27.83 -7.36
N GLU A 161 8.67 -27.15 -6.66
CA GLU A 161 8.46 -26.72 -5.29
C GLU A 161 7.34 -25.69 -5.19
N ALA A 162 7.27 -24.71 -6.10
CA ALA A 162 6.18 -23.73 -6.13
C ALA A 162 4.80 -24.38 -6.34
N SER A 163 4.70 -25.40 -7.20
CA SER A 163 3.44 -26.13 -7.46
C SER A 163 3.04 -27.01 -6.28
N LYS A 164 3.99 -27.71 -5.66
CA LYS A 164 3.74 -28.49 -4.44
C LYS A 164 3.33 -27.59 -3.26
N ILE A 165 3.96 -26.43 -3.10
CA ILE A 165 3.60 -25.44 -2.09
C ILE A 165 2.19 -24.89 -2.34
N ARG A 166 1.82 -24.60 -3.60
CA ARG A 166 0.46 -24.16 -3.97
C ARG A 166 -0.62 -25.14 -3.51
N VAL A 167 -0.50 -26.42 -3.88
CA VAL A 167 -1.45 -27.48 -3.48
C VAL A 167 -1.48 -27.63 -1.96
N THR A 168 -0.32 -27.69 -1.31
CA THR A 168 -0.23 -27.86 0.16
C THR A 168 -0.84 -26.67 0.91
N ARG A 169 -0.67 -25.45 0.40
CA ARG A 169 -1.30 -24.25 0.97
C ARG A 169 -2.81 -24.23 0.71
N ARG A 170 -3.27 -24.61 -0.49
CA ARG A 170 -4.69 -24.75 -0.83
C ARG A 170 -5.41 -25.78 0.05
N LEU A 171 -4.73 -26.86 0.47
CA LEU A 171 -5.26 -27.81 1.46
C LEU A 171 -5.50 -27.12 2.81
N ALA A 172 -4.50 -26.43 3.36
CA ALA A 172 -4.63 -25.69 4.62
C ALA A 172 -5.67 -24.54 4.56
N GLU A 173 -5.63 -23.71 3.51
CA GLU A 173 -6.58 -22.62 3.22
C GLU A 173 -8.05 -23.07 3.32
N ARG A 174 -8.33 -24.34 3.00
CA ARG A 174 -9.68 -24.90 2.82
C ARG A 174 -10.10 -25.89 3.92
N GLY A 175 -9.28 -26.02 4.96
CA GLY A 175 -9.60 -26.81 6.15
C GLY A 175 -9.14 -28.27 6.13
N TYR A 176 -8.16 -28.64 5.32
CA TYR A 176 -7.57 -29.98 5.31
C TYR A 176 -6.29 -29.98 6.17
N PHE A 177 -6.45 -29.82 7.49
CA PHE A 177 -5.32 -29.65 8.42
C PHE A 177 -4.51 -30.93 8.67
N ASP A 178 -5.13 -32.10 8.50
CA ASP A 178 -4.48 -33.41 8.67
C ASP A 178 -3.75 -33.85 7.39
N ALA A 179 -3.65 -33.00 6.37
CA ALA A 179 -3.15 -33.38 5.06
C ALA A 179 -1.62 -33.59 5.05
N ASP A 180 -1.18 -34.77 4.61
CA ASP A 180 0.22 -35.16 4.52
C ASP A 180 0.47 -36.02 3.26
N PHE A 181 1.74 -36.26 2.94
CA PHE A 181 2.15 -36.99 1.76
C PHE A 181 2.14 -38.51 1.97
N THR A 182 1.29 -39.22 1.25
CA THR A 182 1.37 -40.68 1.13
C THR A 182 2.44 -41.10 0.12
N GLN A 183 2.73 -40.26 -0.89
CA GLN A 183 3.94 -40.35 -1.73
C GLN A 183 4.59 -38.98 -1.87
N ARG A 184 5.93 -38.93 -1.79
CA ARG A 184 6.73 -37.72 -1.97
C ARG A 184 8.12 -38.08 -2.50
N GLN A 185 8.20 -38.43 -3.78
CA GLN A 185 9.46 -38.78 -4.43
C GLN A 185 9.62 -38.10 -5.78
N VAL A 186 10.86 -37.69 -6.07
CA VAL A 186 11.34 -37.40 -7.42
C VAL A 186 12.54 -38.29 -7.66
N GLN A 187 12.56 -39.02 -8.79
CA GLN A 187 13.66 -39.88 -9.21
C GLN A 187 14.30 -39.30 -10.47
N ILE A 188 15.58 -38.90 -10.39
CA ILE A 188 16.34 -38.35 -11.52
C ILE A 188 17.24 -39.43 -12.13
N THR A 189 16.79 -40.01 -13.25
CA THR A 189 17.56 -40.98 -14.03
C THR A 189 18.58 -40.26 -14.91
N ARG A 190 19.73 -39.90 -14.33
CA ARG A 190 20.79 -39.11 -15.01
C ARG A 190 21.19 -39.70 -16.37
N ALA A 191 21.40 -41.01 -16.48
CA ALA A 191 21.83 -41.64 -17.75
C ALA A 191 20.85 -41.45 -18.92
N GLU A 192 19.58 -41.15 -18.65
CA GLU A 192 18.52 -40.97 -19.65
C GLU A 192 18.03 -39.51 -19.74
N ASN A 193 18.54 -38.62 -18.89
CA ASN A 193 18.03 -37.26 -18.67
C ASN A 193 16.50 -37.25 -18.42
N ALA A 194 16.04 -38.20 -17.59
CA ALA A 194 14.62 -38.39 -17.29
C ALA A 194 14.33 -38.16 -15.79
N ALA A 195 13.28 -37.40 -15.49
CA ALA A 195 12.69 -37.29 -14.16
C ALA A 195 11.39 -38.11 -14.11
N ASP A 196 11.19 -38.89 -13.06
CA ASP A 196 9.89 -39.48 -12.72
C ASP A 196 9.43 -38.88 -11.37
N VAL A 197 8.24 -38.26 -11.36
CA VAL A 197 7.66 -37.58 -10.19
C VAL A 197 6.50 -38.43 -9.65
N ASP A 198 6.51 -38.71 -8.35
CA ASP A 198 5.49 -39.47 -7.64
C ASP A 198 5.10 -38.73 -6.35
N LEU A 199 3.91 -38.11 -6.36
CA LEU A 199 3.49 -37.12 -5.38
C LEU A 199 1.98 -37.28 -5.09
N THR A 200 1.66 -37.87 -3.95
CA THR A 200 0.28 -38.14 -3.54
C THR A 200 0.06 -37.57 -2.15
N TRP A 201 -0.97 -36.75 -1.99
CA TRP A 201 -1.45 -36.33 -0.67
C TRP A 201 -2.59 -37.26 -0.21
N ASP A 202 -2.64 -37.55 1.08
CA ASP A 202 -3.93 -37.75 1.76
C ASP A 202 -4.39 -36.39 2.28
N SER A 203 -5.68 -36.07 2.10
CA SER A 203 -6.29 -34.85 2.60
C SER A 203 -6.88 -34.98 4.00
N GLY A 204 -6.92 -36.20 4.56
CA GLY A 204 -7.48 -36.46 5.89
C GLY A 204 -8.97 -36.12 5.95
N ARG A 205 -9.41 -35.47 7.04
CA ARG A 205 -10.76 -34.88 7.12
C ARG A 205 -10.74 -33.41 6.68
N ARG A 206 -11.86 -32.95 6.13
CA ARG A 206 -12.14 -31.51 6.06
C ARG A 206 -12.71 -31.05 7.39
N TYR A 207 -12.21 -29.94 7.90
CA TYR A 207 -12.68 -29.27 9.11
C TYR A 207 -13.62 -28.09 8.79
N ASN A 208 -14.37 -27.68 9.81
CA ASN A 208 -15.32 -26.57 9.78
C ASN A 208 -14.85 -25.40 10.66
N MET A 209 -15.53 -24.27 10.59
CA MET A 209 -15.38 -23.17 11.54
C MET A 209 -16.18 -23.46 12.82
N GLY A 210 -15.54 -23.44 13.98
CA GLY A 210 -16.18 -23.56 15.30
C GLY A 210 -16.31 -22.22 16.04
N GLU A 211 -16.61 -22.30 17.34
CA GLU A 211 -16.70 -21.18 18.30
C GLU A 211 -15.50 -20.22 18.23
N ILE A 212 -15.78 -18.91 18.35
CA ILE A 212 -14.77 -17.85 18.35
C ILE A 212 -14.65 -17.24 19.74
N ARG A 213 -13.42 -17.11 20.24
CA ARG A 213 -13.13 -16.66 21.61
C ARG A 213 -12.32 -15.37 21.59
N PHE A 214 -12.99 -14.23 21.79
CA PHE A 214 -12.35 -12.92 21.86
C PHE A 214 -11.69 -12.68 23.24
N HIS A 215 -10.37 -12.80 23.32
CA HIS A 215 -9.59 -12.55 24.53
C HIS A 215 -9.21 -11.07 24.62
N GLN A 216 -9.94 -10.33 25.48
CA GLN A 216 -9.87 -8.87 25.63
C GLN A 216 -10.31 -8.44 27.05
N ASP A 217 -9.97 -7.22 27.49
CA ASP A 217 -10.07 -6.78 28.90
C ASP A 217 -10.92 -5.51 29.18
N TYR A 218 -11.71 -5.01 28.21
CA TYR A 218 -12.31 -3.67 28.33
C TYR A 218 -13.60 -3.43 27.55
N PHE A 219 -13.75 -4.02 26.36
CA PHE A 219 -14.96 -3.90 25.56
C PHE A 219 -16.05 -4.83 26.10
N VAL A 220 -17.31 -4.59 25.69
CA VAL A 220 -18.38 -5.58 25.91
C VAL A 220 -18.18 -6.74 24.93
N ASP A 221 -18.34 -7.97 25.40
CA ASP A 221 -17.95 -9.17 24.66
C ASP A 221 -18.60 -9.22 23.28
N LYS A 222 -19.90 -8.93 23.22
CA LYS A 222 -20.73 -8.89 22.01
C LYS A 222 -20.51 -7.70 21.07
N LEU A 223 -19.41 -6.96 21.22
CA LEU A 223 -19.07 -5.86 20.31
C LEU A 223 -18.55 -6.36 18.96
N PHE A 224 -17.99 -7.57 18.91
CA PHE A 224 -17.28 -8.10 17.75
C PHE A 224 -18.02 -9.25 17.05
N ASP A 225 -19.02 -9.89 17.69
CA ASP A 225 -19.90 -10.90 17.08
C ASP A 225 -20.40 -10.50 15.67
N PRO A 226 -20.83 -9.25 15.39
CA PRO A 226 -21.33 -8.87 14.06
C PRO A 226 -20.26 -8.82 12.95
N LEU A 227 -18.97 -8.88 13.29
CA LEU A 227 -17.84 -8.91 12.35
C LEU A 227 -17.46 -10.35 11.95
N VAL A 228 -18.14 -11.34 12.53
CA VAL A 228 -17.97 -12.76 12.22
C VAL A 228 -18.75 -13.08 10.94
N TYR A 229 -18.04 -13.22 9.83
CA TYR A 229 -18.61 -13.44 8.50
C TYR A 229 -18.82 -14.92 8.15
N TRP A 230 -19.20 -15.75 9.13
CA TRP A 230 -19.52 -17.16 8.93
C TRP A 230 -20.42 -17.72 10.02
N ASP A 231 -21.22 -18.73 9.64
CA ASP A 231 -21.94 -19.58 10.58
C ASP A 231 -21.02 -20.68 11.14
N GLU A 232 -21.24 -21.06 12.39
CA GLU A 232 -20.60 -22.23 13.03
C GLU A 232 -21.01 -23.52 12.30
N GLY A 233 -20.09 -24.49 12.20
CA GLY A 233 -20.27 -25.72 11.41
C GLY A 233 -20.16 -25.53 9.89
N SER A 234 -20.00 -24.30 9.38
CA SER A 234 -19.70 -24.08 7.96
C SER A 234 -18.23 -24.41 7.65
N TYR A 235 -17.94 -25.00 6.47
CA TYR A 235 -16.58 -25.44 6.09
C TYR A 235 -15.50 -24.38 6.37
N PHE A 236 -14.35 -24.82 6.87
CA PHE A 236 -13.25 -23.94 7.17
C PHE A 236 -12.72 -23.25 5.90
N HIS A 237 -12.39 -21.97 6.02
CA HIS A 237 -11.75 -21.21 4.95
C HIS A 237 -10.93 -20.05 5.52
N GLU A 238 -9.62 -20.02 5.26
CA GLU A 238 -8.69 -19.04 5.85
C GLU A 238 -9.10 -17.58 5.56
N GLY A 239 -9.55 -17.29 4.34
CA GLY A 239 -10.08 -15.96 3.97
C GLY A 239 -11.25 -15.43 4.81
N LYS A 240 -11.95 -16.28 5.59
CA LYS A 240 -12.92 -15.83 6.61
C LYS A 240 -12.19 -15.14 7.79
N LEU A 241 -11.08 -15.72 8.22
CA LEU A 241 -10.21 -15.17 9.28
C LEU A 241 -9.50 -13.91 8.82
N ASP A 242 -9.06 -13.84 7.56
CA ASP A 242 -8.46 -12.63 6.98
C ASP A 242 -9.46 -11.47 6.96
N ARG A 243 -10.72 -11.72 6.54
CA ARG A 243 -11.78 -10.70 6.59
C ARG A 243 -12.06 -10.22 8.01
N LEU A 244 -12.10 -11.12 9.00
CA LEU A 244 -12.22 -10.74 10.41
C LEU A 244 -11.01 -9.89 10.86
N ARG A 245 -9.79 -10.25 10.44
CA ARG A 245 -8.56 -9.48 10.71
C ARG A 245 -8.62 -8.08 10.11
N GLU A 246 -9.11 -7.95 8.87
CA GLU A 246 -9.31 -6.68 8.18
C GLU A 246 -10.33 -5.81 8.92
N SER A 247 -11.54 -6.32 9.22
CA SER A 247 -12.56 -5.60 9.98
C SER A 247 -12.03 -5.16 11.36
N LEU A 248 -11.37 -6.04 12.12
CA LEU A 248 -10.76 -5.70 13.42
C LEU A 248 -9.64 -4.65 13.29
N THR A 249 -8.92 -4.61 12.16
CA THR A 249 -7.90 -3.60 11.86
C THR A 249 -8.55 -2.25 11.52
N LYS A 250 -9.61 -2.24 10.68
CA LYS A 250 -10.45 -1.06 10.39
C LYS A 250 -11.06 -0.43 11.65
N LEU A 251 -11.30 -1.20 12.71
CA LEU A 251 -11.72 -0.65 14.02
C LEU A 251 -10.66 0.24 14.67
N ASP A 252 -9.36 0.03 14.41
CA ASP A 252 -8.24 0.77 15.00
C ASP A 252 -8.21 0.77 16.56
N TYR A 253 -8.94 -0.15 17.21
CA TYR A 253 -8.96 -0.29 18.68
C TYR A 253 -7.71 -0.99 19.22
N PHE A 254 -7.04 -1.80 18.40
CA PHE A 254 -6.02 -2.76 18.79
C PHE A 254 -4.67 -2.45 18.14
N SER A 255 -3.58 -2.81 18.82
CA SER A 255 -2.19 -2.73 18.32
C SER A 255 -1.57 -4.10 18.07
N VAL A 256 -2.22 -5.17 18.55
CA VAL A 256 -1.95 -6.55 18.15
C VAL A 256 -3.30 -7.23 17.99
N ILE A 257 -3.50 -7.87 16.83
CA ILE A 257 -4.64 -8.73 16.50
C ILE A 257 -4.03 -10.06 16.10
N ASP A 258 -4.23 -11.07 16.93
CA ASP A 258 -3.69 -12.41 16.75
C ASP A 258 -4.88 -13.38 16.71
N ILE A 259 -5.02 -14.12 15.60
CA ILE A 259 -6.15 -14.99 15.30
C ILE A 259 -5.58 -16.38 15.06
N GLN A 260 -5.90 -17.32 15.94
CA GLN A 260 -5.35 -18.67 15.96
C GLN A 260 -6.47 -19.71 15.86
N PRO A 261 -6.71 -20.31 14.67
CA PRO A 261 -7.54 -21.51 14.60
C PRO A 261 -6.82 -22.65 15.35
N ARG A 262 -7.59 -23.50 16.03
CA ARG A 262 -7.07 -24.58 16.89
C ARG A 262 -7.53 -25.97 16.43
N PRO A 263 -6.98 -26.52 15.33
CA PRO A 263 -7.30 -27.89 14.90
C PRO A 263 -7.00 -28.94 15.97
N ASP A 264 -6.03 -28.65 16.86
CA ASP A 264 -5.70 -29.44 18.06
C ASP A 264 -6.83 -29.51 19.11
N GLN A 265 -7.87 -28.69 18.97
CA GLN A 265 -9.06 -28.61 19.83
C GLN A 265 -10.37 -28.71 19.03
N ALA A 266 -10.33 -29.23 17.80
CA ALA A 266 -11.55 -29.52 17.05
C ALA A 266 -12.45 -30.51 17.80
N ASP A 267 -13.77 -30.33 17.68
CA ASP A 267 -14.74 -31.21 18.33
C ASP A 267 -14.96 -32.54 17.55
N GLU A 268 -15.95 -33.32 17.98
CA GLU A 268 -16.33 -34.58 17.30
C GLU A 268 -16.79 -34.31 15.85
N ASN A 269 -17.54 -33.23 15.61
CA ASN A 269 -18.02 -32.83 14.28
C ASN A 269 -16.87 -32.37 13.36
N GLY A 270 -15.81 -31.78 13.94
CA GLY A 270 -14.67 -31.20 13.24
C GLY A 270 -14.73 -29.68 13.17
N ASP A 271 -15.49 -29.07 14.08
CA ASP A 271 -15.66 -27.63 14.19
C ASP A 271 -14.45 -27.06 14.95
N VAL A 272 -13.61 -26.29 14.26
CA VAL A 272 -12.32 -25.80 14.78
C VAL A 272 -12.52 -24.49 15.53
N PRO A 273 -12.30 -24.43 16.85
CA PRO A 273 -12.42 -23.19 17.60
C PRO A 273 -11.31 -22.20 17.21
N VAL A 274 -11.61 -20.91 17.32
CA VAL A 274 -10.71 -19.82 16.92
C VAL A 274 -10.48 -18.88 18.10
N ASP A 275 -9.26 -18.93 18.66
CA ASP A 275 -8.83 -18.01 19.72
C ASP A 275 -8.42 -16.67 19.07
N VAL A 276 -8.96 -15.55 19.55
CA VAL A 276 -8.72 -14.19 19.02
C VAL A 276 -8.17 -13.28 20.11
N ASN A 277 -6.85 -13.14 20.15
CA ASN A 277 -6.12 -12.36 21.15
C ASN A 277 -6.00 -10.88 20.72
N LEU A 278 -6.54 -9.97 21.55
CA LEU A 278 -6.71 -8.56 21.19
C LEU A 278 -6.01 -7.62 22.19
N THR A 279 -4.83 -7.11 21.82
CA THR A 279 -4.11 -6.11 22.63
C THR A 279 -4.54 -4.70 22.26
N ARG A 280 -5.13 -3.96 23.20
CA ARG A 280 -5.61 -2.57 22.97
C ARG A 280 -4.49 -1.62 22.62
N ALA A 281 -4.72 -0.82 21.57
CA ALA A 281 -3.87 0.31 21.21
C ALA A 281 -3.94 1.44 22.25
N LYS A 282 -2.96 2.34 22.21
CA LYS A 282 -2.98 3.58 23.01
C LYS A 282 -4.23 4.39 22.66
N ARG A 283 -5.16 4.50 23.62
CA ARG A 283 -6.51 5.10 23.49
C ARG A 283 -6.59 6.47 22.79
N THR A 284 -5.49 7.21 22.66
CA THR A 284 -5.52 8.62 22.21
C THR A 284 -4.34 8.97 21.33
N ILE A 285 -4.66 9.49 20.15
CA ILE A 285 -3.74 10.10 19.21
C ILE A 285 -3.84 11.62 19.39
N TYR A 286 -2.69 12.28 19.46
CA TYR A 286 -2.58 13.74 19.40
C TYR A 286 -1.83 14.09 18.11
N THR A 287 -2.41 14.97 17.30
CA THR A 287 -1.81 15.45 16.06
C THR A 287 -1.54 16.94 16.22
N ALA A 288 -0.35 17.38 15.81
CA ALA A 288 0.01 18.80 15.73
C ALA A 288 0.80 19.03 14.43
N GLY A 289 0.53 20.14 13.76
CA GLY A 289 1.23 20.51 12.54
C GLY A 289 1.02 21.97 12.18
N LEU A 290 1.76 22.43 11.17
CA LEU A 290 1.59 23.75 10.58
C LEU A 290 0.68 23.66 9.34
N SER A 291 0.07 24.78 8.97
CA SER A 291 -0.65 24.98 7.71
C SER A 291 -0.16 26.28 7.04
N TYR A 292 -0.15 26.28 5.71
CA TYR A 292 0.01 27.48 4.90
C TYR A 292 -0.74 27.28 3.59
N GLY A 293 -1.43 28.32 3.15
CA GLY A 293 -2.05 28.42 1.83
C GLY A 293 -2.20 29.88 1.44
N SER A 294 -2.24 30.17 0.14
CA SER A 294 -2.42 31.53 -0.40
C SER A 294 -3.61 32.26 0.23
N GLU A 295 -4.72 31.53 0.38
CA GLU A 295 -6.01 32.06 0.82
C GLU A 295 -6.17 32.11 2.34
N SER A 296 -5.75 31.05 3.03
CA SER A 296 -5.88 30.93 4.48
C SER A 296 -4.82 31.73 5.23
N GLY A 297 -3.71 32.07 4.56
CA GLY A 297 -2.47 32.46 5.18
C GLY A 297 -1.80 31.30 5.93
N ALA A 298 -0.85 31.65 6.80
CA ALA A 298 -0.21 30.72 7.72
C ALA A 298 -1.16 30.33 8.88
N GLY A 299 -0.95 29.13 9.44
CA GLY A 299 -1.77 28.59 10.51
C GLY A 299 -1.17 27.38 11.22
N VAL A 300 -1.95 26.86 12.17
CA VAL A 300 -1.65 25.65 12.95
C VAL A 300 -2.83 24.68 12.89
N ARG A 301 -2.52 23.39 12.83
CA ARG A 301 -3.49 22.29 12.86
C ARG A 301 -3.29 21.45 14.12
N GLY A 302 -4.38 21.19 14.83
CA GLY A 302 -4.43 20.35 16.02
C GLY A 302 -5.47 19.25 15.86
N GLY A 303 -5.15 18.03 16.31
CA GLY A 303 -6.04 16.87 16.26
C GLY A 303 -6.03 16.10 17.57
N LEU A 304 -7.20 15.61 17.97
CA LEU A 304 -7.40 14.73 19.11
C LEU A 304 -8.35 13.59 18.70
N GLU A 305 -7.81 12.41 18.45
CA GLU A 305 -8.64 11.21 18.26
C GLU A 305 -8.60 10.32 19.50
N ARG A 306 -9.79 10.01 20.02
CA ARG A 306 -10.05 8.94 20.98
C ARG A 306 -10.45 7.69 20.19
N ARG A 307 -9.49 6.76 20.02
CA ARG A 307 -9.71 5.44 19.39
C ARG A 307 -10.89 4.68 20.02
N PHE A 308 -11.13 4.90 21.32
CA PHE A 308 -12.34 4.47 22.02
C PHE A 308 -12.63 5.38 23.23
N LEU A 309 -13.91 5.66 23.48
CA LEU A 309 -14.41 6.43 24.61
C LEU A 309 -14.95 5.54 25.74
N ASN A 310 -15.54 4.39 25.41
CA ASN A 310 -16.22 3.49 26.34
C ASN A 310 -16.05 2.02 25.89
N SER A 311 -16.57 1.08 26.67
CA SER A 311 -16.56 -0.36 26.37
C SER A 311 -17.44 -0.76 25.18
N ARG A 312 -18.23 0.16 24.61
CA ARG A 312 -19.06 -0.04 23.42
C ARG A 312 -18.38 0.42 22.12
N GLY A 313 -17.09 0.75 22.16
CA GLY A 313 -16.32 1.15 20.97
C GLY A 313 -16.64 2.55 20.42
N HIS A 314 -17.40 3.40 21.12
CA HIS A 314 -17.70 4.74 20.59
C HIS A 314 -16.40 5.53 20.40
N LYS A 315 -16.17 6.15 19.23
CA LYS A 315 -15.00 6.99 18.94
C LYS A 315 -15.34 8.47 19.07
N MET A 316 -14.30 9.30 19.22
CA MET A 316 -14.42 10.76 19.06
C MET A 316 -13.17 11.31 18.39
N ASN A 317 -13.37 12.14 17.36
CA ASN A 317 -12.31 12.87 16.67
C ASN A 317 -12.62 14.37 16.74
N THR A 318 -11.68 15.18 17.22
CA THR A 318 -11.74 16.65 17.21
C THR A 318 -10.57 17.19 16.42
N GLN A 319 -10.85 18.04 15.43
CA GLN A 319 -9.88 18.67 14.55
C GLN A 319 -10.05 20.20 14.60
N LEU A 320 -8.95 20.90 14.76
CA LEU A 320 -8.83 22.36 14.75
C LEU A 320 -7.86 22.77 13.64
N ASP A 321 -8.29 23.62 12.72
CA ASP A 321 -7.40 24.41 11.87
C ASP A 321 -7.56 25.89 12.25
N TYR A 322 -6.45 26.55 12.55
CA TYR A 322 -6.42 27.95 12.96
C TYR A 322 -5.37 28.68 12.11
N ALA A 323 -5.82 29.30 11.02
CA ALA A 323 -5.02 30.13 10.13
C ALA A 323 -5.47 31.60 10.18
N GLN A 324 -4.66 32.48 9.58
CA GLN A 324 -4.87 33.93 9.60
C GLN A 324 -6.26 34.35 9.09
N LYS A 325 -6.67 33.85 7.91
CA LYS A 325 -7.93 34.19 7.24
C LYS A 325 -9.03 33.12 7.38
N ARG A 326 -8.73 31.94 7.93
CA ARG A 326 -9.67 30.81 8.03
C ARG A 326 -9.47 30.01 9.32
N LYS A 327 -10.57 29.71 10.03
CA LYS A 327 -10.59 28.96 11.28
C LYS A 327 -11.70 27.91 11.20
N SER A 328 -11.41 26.68 11.60
CA SER A 328 -12.35 25.55 11.55
C SER A 328 -12.18 24.68 12.79
N LEU A 329 -13.28 24.39 13.47
CA LEU A 329 -13.33 23.41 14.57
C LEU A 329 -14.39 22.37 14.23
N VAL A 330 -13.95 21.14 13.96
CA VAL A 330 -14.82 19.98 13.70
C VAL A 330 -14.69 19.01 14.87
N THR A 331 -15.82 18.51 15.37
CA THR A 331 -15.85 17.41 16.35
C THR A 331 -16.89 16.38 15.93
N SER A 332 -16.47 15.13 15.77
CA SER A 332 -17.31 14.02 15.38
C SER A 332 -17.27 12.92 16.43
N TYR A 333 -18.46 12.50 16.89
CA TYR A 333 -18.69 11.37 17.79
C TYR A 333 -19.25 10.21 16.96
N ARG A 334 -18.54 9.07 16.92
CA ARG A 334 -18.91 7.91 16.10
C ARG A 334 -19.32 6.72 16.99
N ILE A 335 -20.37 6.02 16.60
CA ILE A 335 -20.87 4.80 17.26
C ILE A 335 -20.79 3.66 16.23
N PRO A 336 -20.19 2.50 16.55
CA PRO A 336 -20.14 1.35 15.65
C PRO A 336 -21.57 0.87 15.30
N GLY A 337 -21.80 0.49 14.03
CA GLY A 337 -23.14 0.32 13.47
C GLY A 337 -23.44 -1.04 12.84
N PHE A 338 -22.61 -2.05 13.08
CA PHE A 338 -22.44 -3.30 12.30
C PHE A 338 -23.68 -4.19 12.10
N ALA A 339 -24.79 -3.96 12.82
CA ALA A 339 -25.94 -4.88 12.90
C ALA A 339 -26.77 -5.10 11.61
N TRP A 340 -26.35 -4.54 10.46
CA TRP A 340 -27.02 -4.73 9.16
C TRP A 340 -26.15 -4.35 7.95
N LEU A 341 -25.14 -3.49 8.16
CA LEU A 341 -24.16 -3.07 7.15
C LEU A 341 -22.95 -2.46 7.88
N ASP A 342 -21.73 -2.86 7.57
CA ASP A 342 -20.55 -2.37 8.31
C ASP A 342 -20.37 -0.86 8.14
N GLY A 343 -20.04 -0.15 9.22
CA GLY A 343 -19.98 1.31 9.24
C GLY A 343 -20.40 1.93 10.57
N TRP A 344 -20.76 3.21 10.54
CA TRP A 344 -20.85 4.06 11.73
C TRP A 344 -22.10 4.94 11.73
N TYR A 345 -22.71 5.10 12.91
CA TYR A 345 -23.55 6.27 13.18
C TYR A 345 -22.63 7.41 13.65
N ALA A 346 -22.80 8.63 13.13
CA ALA A 346 -21.95 9.76 13.49
C ALA A 346 -22.77 11.01 13.82
N PHE A 347 -22.34 11.73 14.86
CA PHE A 347 -22.83 13.05 15.23
C PHE A 347 -21.67 14.03 15.12
N THR A 348 -21.73 14.92 14.15
CA THR A 348 -20.66 15.89 13.85
C THR A 348 -21.15 17.31 14.06
N ALA A 349 -20.38 18.07 14.84
CA ALA A 349 -20.51 19.51 14.96
C ALA A 349 -19.32 20.20 14.28
N SER A 350 -19.58 21.25 13.52
CA SER A 350 -18.57 22.06 12.84
C SER A 350 -18.84 23.55 13.10
N ALA A 351 -17.80 24.30 13.42
CA ALA A 351 -17.82 25.76 13.47
C ALA A 351 -16.74 26.30 12.53
N TYR A 352 -17.12 27.22 11.63
CA TYR A 352 -16.25 27.76 10.58
C TYR A 352 -16.32 29.28 10.57
N ASP A 353 -15.16 29.93 10.42
CA ASP A 353 -14.97 31.38 10.36
C ASP A 353 -13.96 31.69 9.25
N GLU A 354 -14.39 32.42 8.23
CA GLU A 354 -13.59 32.82 7.06
C GLU A 354 -13.69 34.33 6.89
N GLN A 355 -12.54 34.99 6.99
CA GLN A 355 -12.40 36.45 7.00
C GLN A 355 -11.31 36.81 5.98
N THR A 356 -11.74 37.08 4.75
CA THR A 356 -10.88 37.55 3.66
C THR A 356 -11.10 39.05 3.44
N ASP A 357 -10.36 39.60 2.48
CA ASP A 357 -10.44 41.00 2.06
C ASP A 357 -11.73 41.29 1.25
N TYR A 358 -12.56 40.27 0.97
CA TYR A 358 -13.82 40.38 0.23
C TYR A 358 -15.03 39.70 0.89
N ILE A 359 -14.85 38.74 1.81
CA ILE A 359 -15.96 38.06 2.51
C ILE A 359 -15.68 37.87 4.01
N ASP A 360 -16.69 38.12 4.85
CA ASP A 360 -16.74 37.78 6.28
C ASP A 360 -17.91 36.81 6.48
N LEU A 361 -17.58 35.52 6.56
CA LEU A 361 -18.50 34.39 6.60
C LEU A 361 -18.27 33.58 7.88
N ARG A 362 -19.34 33.24 8.59
CA ARG A 362 -19.29 32.33 9.73
C ARG A 362 -20.46 31.37 9.69
N ASN A 363 -20.20 30.09 9.90
CA ASN A 363 -21.26 29.09 10.02
C ASN A 363 -21.07 28.13 11.19
N PHE A 364 -22.19 27.54 11.57
CA PHE A 364 -22.24 26.41 12.48
C PHE A 364 -23.10 25.33 11.81
N LYS A 365 -22.56 24.10 11.73
CA LYS A 365 -23.24 22.95 11.14
C LYS A 365 -23.29 21.80 12.13
N LEU A 366 -24.48 21.26 12.34
CA LEU A 366 -24.70 19.97 12.96
C LEU A 366 -25.07 18.95 11.88
N SER A 367 -24.56 17.73 11.99
CA SER A 367 -24.90 16.60 11.13
C SER A 367 -25.10 15.35 11.97
N ALA A 368 -26.19 14.63 11.73
CA ALA A 368 -26.40 13.26 12.21
C ALA A 368 -26.42 12.34 10.99
N SER A 369 -25.60 11.30 10.95
CA SER A 369 -25.45 10.42 9.79
C SER A 369 -25.28 8.94 10.13
N ARG A 370 -25.47 8.09 9.11
CA ARG A 370 -25.12 6.68 9.10
C ARG A 370 -24.35 6.39 7.80
N SER A 371 -23.08 5.99 7.92
CA SER A 371 -22.28 5.45 6.82
C SER A 371 -22.39 3.94 6.75
N GLY A 372 -22.30 3.32 5.58
CA GLY A 372 -22.32 1.87 5.41
C GLY A 372 -21.56 1.39 4.16
N GLU A 373 -20.66 0.42 4.34
CA GLU A 373 -19.92 -0.30 3.30
C GLU A 373 -20.88 -1.29 2.61
N ILE A 374 -21.31 -0.99 1.38
CA ILE A 374 -22.22 -1.82 0.57
C ILE A 374 -21.48 -3.03 -0.02
N ASN A 375 -20.22 -2.82 -0.41
CA ASN A 375 -19.26 -3.82 -0.85
C ASN A 375 -17.85 -3.23 -0.71
N GLU A 376 -16.83 -3.98 -1.11
CA GLU A 376 -15.41 -3.61 -1.08
C GLU A 376 -15.06 -2.25 -1.73
N TYR A 377 -15.88 -1.73 -2.66
CA TYR A 377 -15.62 -0.45 -3.35
C TYR A 377 -16.61 0.66 -3.00
N TRP A 378 -17.83 0.34 -2.56
CA TRP A 378 -18.93 1.30 -2.41
C TRP A 378 -19.30 1.56 -0.95
N THR A 379 -19.22 2.82 -0.52
CA THR A 379 -19.75 3.29 0.77
C THR A 379 -20.89 4.28 0.53
N ALA A 380 -22.01 4.12 1.24
CA ALA A 380 -23.11 5.08 1.24
C ALA A 380 -23.24 5.79 2.61
N ILE A 381 -23.51 7.10 2.60
CA ILE A 381 -23.70 7.91 3.80
C ILE A 381 -25.03 8.65 3.70
N ALA A 382 -26.00 8.28 4.54
CA ALA A 382 -27.24 9.04 4.73
C ALA A 382 -27.08 10.01 5.91
N SER A 383 -27.56 11.25 5.77
CA SER A 383 -27.42 12.26 6.82
C SER A 383 -28.57 13.27 6.85
N ILE A 384 -28.89 13.77 8.04
CA ILE A 384 -29.66 15.01 8.25
C ILE A 384 -28.68 16.08 8.74
N ASN A 385 -28.79 17.27 8.17
CA ASN A 385 -27.89 18.40 8.42
C ASN A 385 -28.71 19.58 8.89
N ALA A 386 -28.19 20.35 9.85
CA ALA A 386 -28.70 21.65 10.27
C ALA A 386 -27.55 22.66 10.18
N LEU A 387 -27.64 23.60 9.24
CA LEU A 387 -26.66 24.64 8.97
C LEU A 387 -27.25 26.00 9.35
N ARG A 388 -26.52 26.81 10.13
CA ARG A 388 -26.78 28.26 10.27
C ARG A 388 -25.54 29.00 9.79
N GLU A 389 -25.68 29.79 8.75
CA GLU A 389 -24.61 30.62 8.18
C GLU A 389 -24.99 32.10 8.23
N ARG A 390 -24.00 32.95 8.45
CA ARG A 390 -24.07 34.39 8.21
C ARG A 390 -22.91 34.81 7.32
N TRP A 391 -23.15 35.71 6.38
CA TRP A 391 -22.11 36.21 5.50
C TRP A 391 -22.39 37.65 5.07
N ARG A 392 -21.32 38.38 4.76
CA ARG A 392 -21.36 39.65 4.05
C ARG A 392 -20.17 39.74 3.11
N TYR A 393 -20.34 40.50 2.04
CA TYR A 393 -19.28 40.84 1.11
C TYR A 393 -18.84 42.30 1.33
N ALA A 394 -17.59 42.63 0.98
CA ALA A 394 -17.09 44.00 1.00
C ALA A 394 -17.76 44.85 -0.10
N SER A 395 -17.90 46.16 0.12
CA SER A 395 -18.26 47.14 -0.91
C SER A 395 -17.01 47.93 -1.25
N GLY A 396 -16.50 47.82 -2.48
CA GLY A 396 -15.14 48.24 -2.79
C GLY A 396 -14.11 47.43 -2.00
N THR A 397 -13.27 48.13 -1.22
CA THR A 397 -12.24 47.54 -0.35
C THR A 397 -12.62 47.52 1.13
N GLU A 398 -13.87 47.84 1.49
CA GLU A 398 -14.29 47.99 2.88
C GLU A 398 -15.60 47.26 3.21
N PHE A 399 -15.78 46.93 4.49
CA PHE A 399 -17.03 46.37 5.02
C PHE A 399 -17.90 47.43 5.72
N THR A 400 -17.72 48.71 5.39
CA THR A 400 -18.32 49.87 6.07
C THR A 400 -19.84 49.91 5.97
N ASP A 401 -20.40 49.69 4.77
CA ASP A 401 -21.85 49.57 4.53
C ASP A 401 -22.33 48.11 4.38
N ALA A 402 -21.47 47.13 4.69
CA ALA A 402 -21.70 45.71 4.39
C ALA A 402 -22.66 45.01 5.38
N VAL A 403 -23.93 44.88 4.98
CA VAL A 403 -24.99 44.17 5.72
C VAL A 403 -24.75 42.65 5.75
N TYR A 404 -24.94 42.01 6.90
CA TYR A 404 -24.95 40.55 7.03
C TYR A 404 -26.26 39.95 6.53
N ASN A 405 -26.17 39.04 5.58
CA ASN A 405 -27.20 38.05 5.29
C ASN A 405 -27.08 36.88 6.29
N THR A 406 -28.21 36.20 6.56
CA THR A 406 -28.21 34.95 7.35
C THR A 406 -29.15 33.93 6.74
N SER A 407 -28.76 32.65 6.77
CA SER A 407 -29.58 31.54 6.29
C SER A 407 -29.47 30.34 7.23
N THR A 408 -30.60 29.68 7.44
CA THR A 408 -30.79 28.49 8.28
C THR A 408 -31.33 27.39 7.39
N LEU A 409 -30.67 26.24 7.31
CA LEU A 409 -31.09 25.14 6.44
C LEU A 409 -31.03 23.82 7.19
N VAL A 410 -32.17 23.17 7.34
CA VAL A 410 -32.31 21.77 7.74
C VAL A 410 -32.60 20.92 6.51
N TYR A 411 -31.67 20.02 6.15
CA TYR A 411 -31.73 19.26 4.90
C TYR A 411 -31.19 17.82 5.02
N PRO A 412 -31.86 16.81 4.42
CA PRO A 412 -31.24 15.54 4.11
C PRO A 412 -30.11 15.68 3.07
N GLN A 413 -29.10 14.83 3.21
CA GLN A 413 -28.03 14.62 2.24
C GLN A 413 -27.67 13.13 2.19
N LEU A 414 -27.63 12.59 0.97
CA LEU A 414 -27.04 11.29 0.64
C LEU A 414 -25.67 11.53 -0.02
N VAL A 415 -24.70 10.69 0.30
CA VAL A 415 -23.42 10.56 -0.39
C VAL A 415 -23.21 9.10 -0.78
N ALA A 416 -22.69 8.85 -1.97
CA ALA A 416 -22.21 7.54 -2.40
C ALA A 416 -20.76 7.70 -2.88
N ASP A 417 -19.84 7.10 -2.13
CA ASP A 417 -18.40 7.12 -2.39
C ASP A 417 -17.99 5.78 -3.02
N TYR A 418 -17.19 5.85 -4.08
CA TYR A 418 -16.63 4.70 -4.79
C TYR A 418 -15.11 4.79 -4.79
N VAL A 419 -14.43 3.73 -4.35
CA VAL A 419 -12.97 3.63 -4.36
C VAL A 419 -12.57 2.25 -4.85
N ASN A 420 -11.94 2.18 -6.02
CA ASN A 420 -11.32 0.97 -6.56
C ASN A 420 -9.98 1.37 -7.18
N VAL A 421 -8.93 1.37 -6.35
CA VAL A 421 -7.56 1.79 -6.69
C VAL A 421 -6.54 0.77 -6.18
N ASP A 422 -5.34 0.79 -6.74
CA ASP A 422 -4.25 -0.12 -6.39
C ASP A 422 -3.50 0.23 -5.08
N ASP A 423 -3.50 1.50 -4.68
CA ASP A 423 -2.96 1.99 -3.39
C ASP A 423 -3.73 3.26 -2.99
N GLU A 424 -4.24 3.35 -1.76
CA GLU A 424 -5.01 4.53 -1.29
C GLU A 424 -4.15 5.79 -1.07
N MET A 425 -2.90 5.63 -0.63
CA MET A 425 -2.00 6.77 -0.37
C MET A 425 -1.30 7.23 -1.66
N PHE A 426 -1.10 6.33 -2.62
CA PHE A 426 -0.48 6.62 -3.91
C PHE A 426 -1.14 5.90 -5.11
N PRO A 427 -2.39 6.24 -5.49
CA PRO A 427 -3.09 5.56 -6.59
C PRO A 427 -2.36 5.70 -7.94
N ARG A 428 -2.00 4.59 -8.59
CA ARG A 428 -1.48 4.60 -9.98
C ARG A 428 -2.48 4.05 -10.99
N ARG A 429 -3.35 3.13 -10.56
CA ARG A 429 -4.31 2.43 -11.42
C ARG A 429 -5.63 2.27 -10.69
N GLY A 430 -6.71 2.79 -11.28
CA GLY A 430 -8.06 2.60 -10.78
C GLY A 430 -8.92 3.85 -10.87
N ILE A 431 -10.10 3.81 -10.27
CA ILE A 431 -11.09 4.89 -10.28
C ILE A 431 -11.56 5.16 -8.85
N SER A 432 -11.62 6.43 -8.47
CA SER A 432 -12.32 6.89 -7.27
C SER A 432 -13.37 7.96 -7.64
N GLY A 433 -14.35 8.16 -6.78
CA GLY A 433 -15.36 9.19 -6.97
C GLY A 433 -16.33 9.32 -5.80
N SER A 434 -17.05 10.43 -5.78
CA SER A 434 -18.10 10.72 -4.80
C SER A 434 -19.28 11.38 -5.49
N ALA A 435 -20.48 10.88 -5.26
CA ALA A 435 -21.73 11.46 -5.73
C ALA A 435 -22.56 11.92 -4.51
N THR A 436 -22.86 13.21 -4.44
CA THR A 436 -23.68 13.81 -3.37
C THR A 436 -25.00 14.34 -3.92
N LEU A 437 -26.10 13.98 -3.26
CA LEU A 437 -27.44 14.54 -3.46
C LEU A 437 -27.95 15.12 -2.14
N ARG A 438 -28.44 16.36 -2.14
CA ARG A 438 -29.00 17.02 -0.96
C ARG A 438 -30.14 17.96 -1.34
N GLY A 439 -31.02 18.29 -0.41
CA GLY A 439 -32.05 19.31 -0.65
C GLY A 439 -32.82 19.73 0.60
N GLY A 440 -33.14 21.01 0.69
CA GLY A 440 -33.96 21.62 1.74
C GLY A 440 -35.31 22.09 1.19
N VAL A 441 -36.30 22.20 2.06
CA VAL A 441 -37.65 22.70 1.73
C VAL A 441 -37.97 23.87 2.65
N GLU A 442 -38.38 24.98 2.06
CA GLU A 442 -38.73 26.21 2.78
C GLU A 442 -39.85 25.98 3.80
N GLY A 443 -39.69 26.54 4.99
CA GLY A 443 -40.61 26.33 6.12
C GLY A 443 -40.46 24.99 6.84
N ALA A 444 -39.85 23.96 6.22
CA ALA A 444 -39.53 22.68 6.85
C ALA A 444 -38.21 22.73 7.64
N GLY A 445 -37.95 23.84 8.34
CA GLY A 445 -36.67 24.12 9.00
C GLY A 445 -35.57 24.64 8.08
N SER A 446 -35.87 24.90 6.80
CA SER A 446 -35.01 25.65 5.89
C SER A 446 -35.62 27.01 5.54
N ASP A 447 -34.76 28.02 5.41
CA ASP A 447 -35.11 29.39 4.98
C ASP A 447 -35.23 29.50 3.45
N THR A 448 -34.78 28.49 2.68
CA THR A 448 -34.99 28.38 1.22
C THR A 448 -35.27 26.95 0.77
N SER A 449 -35.99 26.81 -0.35
CA SER A 449 -36.16 25.53 -1.05
C SER A 449 -35.05 25.32 -2.08
N PHE A 450 -34.34 24.19 -2.00
CA PHE A 450 -33.30 23.84 -2.97
C PHE A 450 -33.12 22.32 -3.13
N VAL A 451 -32.68 21.89 -4.30
CA VAL A 451 -32.05 20.57 -4.51
C VAL A 451 -30.68 20.79 -5.14
N GLN A 452 -29.67 20.03 -4.72
CA GLN A 452 -28.30 20.12 -5.23
C GLN A 452 -27.74 18.72 -5.47
N ALA A 453 -27.19 18.52 -6.67
CA ALA A 453 -26.41 17.36 -7.04
C ALA A 453 -24.97 17.79 -7.33
N ASN A 454 -24.00 16.98 -6.91
CA ASN A 454 -22.58 17.14 -7.19
C ASN A 454 -21.94 15.75 -7.38
N MET A 455 -21.02 15.63 -8.33
CA MET A 455 -20.28 14.40 -8.57
C MET A 455 -18.82 14.74 -8.90
N VAL A 456 -17.89 14.09 -8.20
CA VAL A 456 -16.45 14.12 -8.47
C VAL A 456 -16.02 12.73 -8.92
N LEU A 457 -15.20 12.65 -9.96
CA LEU A 457 -14.59 11.42 -10.47
C LEU A 457 -13.08 11.64 -10.66
N ARG A 458 -12.27 10.64 -10.31
CA ARG A 458 -10.84 10.56 -10.60
C ARG A 458 -10.52 9.22 -11.22
N TRP A 459 -9.75 9.21 -12.31
CA TRP A 459 -9.26 8.01 -12.99
C TRP A 459 -7.73 8.08 -13.06
N TYR A 460 -7.08 7.08 -12.47
CA TYR A 460 -5.64 6.90 -12.46
C TYR A 460 -5.28 5.85 -13.51
N VAL A 461 -4.44 6.23 -14.47
CA VAL A 461 -3.97 5.38 -15.58
C VAL A 461 -2.45 5.25 -15.48
N PRO A 462 -1.90 4.04 -15.25
CA PRO A 462 -0.47 3.84 -15.17
C PRO A 462 0.15 3.94 -16.57
N ILE A 463 1.28 4.64 -16.68
CA ILE A 463 2.07 4.74 -17.90
C ILE A 463 3.45 4.17 -17.57
N GLY A 464 3.73 2.96 -18.09
CA GLY A 464 4.93 2.21 -17.70
C GLY A 464 5.08 2.02 -16.19
N GLU A 465 6.32 1.87 -15.73
CA GLU A 465 6.63 1.60 -14.32
C GLU A 465 6.71 2.85 -13.44
N SER A 466 7.12 3.99 -14.02
CA SER A 466 7.41 5.22 -13.26
C SER A 466 6.33 6.31 -13.35
N ASP A 467 5.41 6.22 -14.31
CA ASP A 467 4.55 7.36 -14.68
C ASP A 467 3.06 7.07 -14.44
N ARG A 468 2.26 8.12 -14.31
CA ARG A 468 0.79 8.02 -14.25
C ARG A 468 0.13 9.24 -14.89
N LEU A 469 -0.98 9.01 -15.58
CA LEU A 469 -1.93 10.05 -15.96
C LEU A 469 -3.10 10.02 -14.96
N ILE A 470 -3.42 11.19 -14.41
CA ILE A 470 -4.57 11.41 -13.54
C ILE A 470 -5.57 12.27 -14.32
N LEU A 471 -6.77 11.73 -14.53
CA LEU A 471 -7.90 12.47 -15.09
C LEU A 471 -8.90 12.74 -13.99
N ARG A 472 -9.31 13.99 -13.79
CA ARG A 472 -10.39 14.37 -12.87
C ARG A 472 -11.52 15.07 -13.61
N GLY A 473 -12.75 14.73 -13.23
CA GLY A 473 -13.95 15.48 -13.57
C GLY A 473 -14.71 15.87 -12.30
N GLU A 474 -15.32 17.06 -12.30
CA GLU A 474 -16.32 17.45 -11.32
C GLU A 474 -17.49 18.15 -12.02
N GLY A 475 -18.71 17.77 -11.65
CA GLY A 475 -19.96 18.40 -12.11
C GLY A 475 -20.85 18.73 -10.93
N GLY A 476 -21.57 19.85 -11.00
CA GLY A 476 -22.50 20.28 -9.96
C GLY A 476 -23.63 21.13 -10.50
N THR A 477 -24.82 21.00 -9.90
CA THR A 477 -25.98 21.85 -10.22
C THR A 477 -26.90 22.01 -9.02
N THR A 478 -27.53 23.19 -8.91
CA THR A 478 -28.37 23.61 -7.79
C THR A 478 -29.69 24.17 -8.32
N TRP A 479 -30.75 23.40 -8.18
CA TRP A 479 -32.12 23.81 -8.49
C TRP A 479 -32.67 24.59 -7.29
N THR A 480 -32.70 25.92 -7.43
CA THR A 480 -33.27 26.86 -6.45
C THR A 480 -34.00 28.02 -7.15
N SER A 481 -35.11 28.46 -6.56
CA SER A 481 -35.81 29.70 -6.90
C SER A 481 -35.07 30.95 -6.41
N ASP A 482 -34.37 30.86 -5.28
CA ASP A 482 -33.57 31.95 -4.70
C ASP A 482 -32.14 31.48 -4.40
N LEU A 483 -31.18 31.92 -5.22
CA LEU A 483 -29.74 31.72 -4.98
C LEU A 483 -29.15 32.75 -4.01
N VAL A 484 -29.76 33.95 -3.93
CA VAL A 484 -29.24 35.07 -3.14
C VAL A 484 -29.40 34.78 -1.64
N ALA A 485 -30.52 34.15 -1.24
CA ALA A 485 -30.74 33.67 0.12
C ALA A 485 -30.07 32.32 0.44
N MET A 486 -29.52 31.60 -0.56
CA MET A 486 -28.68 30.42 -0.27
C MET A 486 -27.31 30.83 0.28
N PRO A 487 -26.81 30.16 1.34
CA PRO A 487 -25.53 30.47 1.96
C PRO A 487 -24.36 30.13 1.01
N PRO A 488 -23.29 30.95 0.94
CA PRO A 488 -22.13 30.69 0.10
C PRO A 488 -21.49 29.30 0.31
N SER A 489 -21.53 28.70 1.50
CA SER A 489 -21.03 27.32 1.70
C SER A 489 -21.80 26.23 0.94
N LEU A 490 -22.95 26.56 0.33
CA LEU A 490 -23.71 25.69 -0.57
C LEU A 490 -23.74 26.19 -2.03
N ARG A 491 -22.98 27.23 -2.39
CA ARG A 491 -22.82 27.68 -3.78
C ARG A 491 -21.57 27.08 -4.42
N PHE A 492 -21.58 26.89 -5.73
CA PHE A 492 -20.38 26.43 -6.44
C PHE A 492 -19.44 27.59 -6.78
N PHE A 493 -18.14 27.30 -6.82
CA PHE A 493 -17.09 28.24 -7.20
C PHE A 493 -16.00 27.48 -7.98
N ALA A 494 -15.26 28.18 -8.85
CA ALA A 494 -14.11 27.60 -9.54
C ALA A 494 -12.83 28.46 -9.36
N GLY A 495 -11.68 27.86 -9.67
CA GLY A 495 -10.35 28.45 -9.44
C GLY A 495 -9.66 28.00 -8.13
N GLY A 496 -8.34 27.94 -8.16
CA GLY A 496 -7.47 27.42 -7.08
C GLY A 496 -7.09 25.95 -7.21
N ASP A 497 -6.18 25.49 -6.33
CA ASP A 497 -5.54 24.15 -6.27
C ASP A 497 -6.44 22.97 -6.68
N ARG A 498 -7.65 22.93 -6.10
CA ARG A 498 -8.60 21.82 -6.26
C ARG A 498 -9.70 22.11 -7.28
N SER A 499 -9.49 23.04 -8.20
CA SER A 499 -10.48 23.41 -9.22
C SER A 499 -9.82 23.71 -10.56
N ILE A 500 -9.23 24.90 -10.72
CA ILE A 500 -8.56 25.31 -11.96
C ILE A 500 -7.27 26.03 -11.54
N ARG A 501 -6.15 25.30 -11.52
CA ARG A 501 -4.85 25.85 -11.14
C ARG A 501 -4.39 26.86 -12.18
N GLY A 502 -4.05 28.06 -11.69
CA GLY A 502 -3.69 29.22 -12.50
C GLY A 502 -4.62 30.41 -12.28
N TYR A 503 -5.78 30.16 -11.66
CA TYR A 503 -6.70 31.17 -11.13
C TYR A 503 -6.70 31.14 -9.60
N ALA A 504 -6.92 32.27 -8.96
CA ALA A 504 -7.04 32.34 -7.51
C ALA A 504 -8.27 31.56 -7.00
N PHE A 505 -8.32 31.24 -5.71
CA PHE A 505 -9.43 30.49 -5.14
C PHE A 505 -10.75 31.26 -5.26
N ARG A 506 -11.78 30.57 -5.77
CA ARG A 506 -13.10 31.16 -6.07
C ARG A 506 -13.06 32.31 -7.10
N GLU A 507 -12.00 32.43 -7.90
CA GLU A 507 -11.90 33.51 -8.89
C GLU A 507 -12.88 33.36 -10.08
N VAL A 508 -13.18 32.12 -10.48
CA VAL A 508 -13.97 31.82 -11.67
C VAL A 508 -15.44 31.64 -11.30
N GLY A 509 -16.29 32.52 -11.84
CA GLY A 509 -17.75 32.45 -11.74
C GLY A 509 -18.43 33.82 -11.81
N PRO A 510 -19.75 33.90 -11.52
CA PRO A 510 -20.49 35.16 -11.45
C PRO A 510 -19.88 36.11 -10.41
N ARG A 511 -19.58 37.33 -10.83
CA ARG A 511 -18.98 38.40 -10.02
C ARG A 511 -19.95 39.58 -9.85
N THR A 512 -19.67 40.42 -8.88
CA THR A 512 -20.27 41.75 -8.73
C THR A 512 -20.00 42.66 -9.94
N ALA A 513 -20.80 43.74 -10.05
CA ALA A 513 -20.55 44.79 -11.02
C ALA A 513 -19.37 45.69 -10.60
N PRO A 514 -18.60 46.27 -11.55
CA PRO A 514 -17.51 47.19 -11.24
C PRO A 514 -17.93 48.36 -10.34
N PRO A 515 -17.08 48.82 -9.40
CA PRO A 515 -15.65 48.48 -9.26
C PRO A 515 -15.35 47.09 -8.69
N ASP A 516 -16.33 46.42 -8.09
CA ASP A 516 -16.14 45.20 -7.30
C ASP A 516 -16.00 43.96 -8.20
N LYS A 517 -15.02 43.09 -7.92
CA LYS A 517 -14.65 41.96 -8.80
C LYS A 517 -14.59 40.58 -8.12
N TYR A 518 -15.15 40.42 -6.94
CA TYR A 518 -15.18 39.12 -6.24
C TYR A 518 -16.35 38.24 -6.71
N ALA A 519 -16.20 36.91 -6.62
CA ALA A 519 -17.24 35.97 -7.04
C ALA A 519 -18.30 35.76 -5.95
N LEU A 520 -19.56 35.69 -6.37
CA LEU A 520 -20.72 35.45 -5.50
C LEU A 520 -21.07 33.96 -5.36
N GLY A 521 -20.45 33.11 -6.18
CA GLY A 521 -20.79 31.69 -6.32
C GLY A 521 -21.99 31.47 -7.24
N ALA A 522 -22.09 30.27 -7.81
CA ALA A 522 -22.99 29.95 -8.92
C ALA A 522 -23.94 28.78 -8.63
N LYS A 523 -25.00 28.64 -9.46
CA LYS A 523 -25.90 27.47 -9.45
C LYS A 523 -25.21 26.19 -9.94
N ASN A 524 -24.31 26.27 -10.91
CA ASN A 524 -23.70 25.11 -11.56
C ASN A 524 -22.16 25.16 -11.53
N LEU A 525 -21.55 23.99 -11.69
CA LEU A 525 -20.12 23.76 -11.80
C LEU A 525 -19.83 22.73 -12.88
N VAL A 526 -18.80 22.95 -13.68
CA VAL A 526 -18.12 21.91 -14.43
C VAL A 526 -16.61 22.15 -14.40
N VAL A 527 -15.83 21.13 -14.09
CA VAL A 527 -14.37 21.16 -14.05
C VAL A 527 -13.83 19.86 -14.64
N GLY A 528 -12.82 19.96 -15.49
CA GLY A 528 -12.00 18.84 -15.97
C GLY A 528 -10.53 19.15 -15.73
N SER A 529 -9.74 18.12 -15.44
CA SER A 529 -8.29 18.23 -15.25
C SER A 529 -7.59 16.99 -15.79
N ALA A 530 -6.44 17.18 -16.43
CA ALA A 530 -5.54 16.13 -16.86
C ALA A 530 -4.12 16.45 -16.37
N GLU A 531 -3.57 15.58 -15.53
CA GLU A 531 -2.27 15.72 -14.89
C GLU A 531 -1.40 14.49 -15.18
N TYR A 532 -0.25 14.70 -15.82
CA TYR A 532 0.76 13.68 -16.04
C TYR A 532 1.87 13.82 -14.99
N GLU A 533 2.19 12.73 -14.28
CA GLU A 533 3.30 12.65 -13.33
C GLU A 533 4.35 11.62 -13.78
N HIS A 534 5.63 11.96 -13.64
CA HIS A 534 6.79 11.10 -13.88
C HIS A 534 7.67 11.02 -12.63
N TYR A 535 8.03 9.81 -12.17
CA TYR A 535 8.92 9.61 -11.00
C TYR A 535 10.33 9.21 -11.39
N PHE A 536 11.31 9.92 -10.84
CA PHE A 536 12.70 9.78 -11.25
C PHE A 536 13.35 8.53 -10.65
N LYS A 537 13.74 7.58 -11.50
CA LYS A 537 14.58 6.41 -11.16
C LYS A 537 14.01 5.53 -10.02
N GLY A 538 12.68 5.38 -9.96
CA GLY A 538 12.00 4.66 -8.87
C GLY A 538 12.06 5.35 -7.49
N GLY A 539 12.64 6.55 -7.42
CA GLY A 539 12.78 7.31 -6.17
C GLY A 539 11.48 7.98 -5.71
N PRO A 540 11.50 8.63 -4.53
CA PRO A 540 10.32 9.31 -3.99
C PRO A 540 10.00 10.64 -4.69
N TRP A 541 10.88 11.15 -5.55
CA TRP A 541 10.73 12.43 -6.24
C TRP A 541 10.19 12.24 -7.66
N GLY A 542 9.31 13.15 -8.08
CA GLY A 542 8.79 13.22 -9.43
C GLY A 542 8.49 14.65 -9.87
N ALA A 543 8.14 14.80 -11.14
CA ALA A 543 7.65 16.03 -11.73
C ALA A 543 6.24 15.82 -12.32
N ALA A 544 5.47 16.89 -12.42
CA ALA A 544 4.13 16.91 -12.98
C ALA A 544 3.97 18.00 -14.03
N VAL A 545 3.09 17.76 -15.02
CA VAL A 545 2.53 18.79 -15.90
C VAL A 545 1.03 18.58 -16.01
N PHE A 546 0.26 19.66 -16.04
CA PHE A 546 -1.20 19.58 -16.01
C PHE A 546 -1.89 20.69 -16.81
N VAL A 547 -3.11 20.38 -17.23
CA VAL A 547 -4.10 21.32 -17.76
C VAL A 547 -5.41 21.13 -17.01
N ASP A 548 -5.92 22.21 -16.45
CA ASP A 548 -7.23 22.27 -15.78
C ASP A 548 -8.14 23.21 -16.57
N THR A 549 -9.42 22.87 -16.73
CA THR A 549 -10.41 23.72 -17.40
C THR A 549 -11.77 23.62 -16.71
N GLY A 550 -12.54 24.71 -16.67
CA GLY A 550 -13.85 24.67 -16.04
C GLY A 550 -14.56 26.00 -15.93
N SER A 551 -15.75 25.96 -15.34
CA SER A 551 -16.61 27.13 -15.13
C SER A 551 -17.55 26.89 -13.95
N ALA A 552 -17.74 27.90 -13.10
CA ALA A 552 -18.90 28.01 -12.24
C ALA A 552 -19.87 29.00 -12.88
N PHE A 553 -21.13 28.63 -13.11
CA PHE A 553 -22.04 29.43 -13.94
C PHE A 553 -23.52 29.28 -13.55
N ASP A 554 -24.32 30.31 -13.81
CA ASP A 554 -25.76 30.29 -13.56
C ASP A 554 -26.56 29.86 -14.80
N ASN A 555 -26.33 30.53 -15.94
CA ASN A 555 -27.06 30.31 -17.20
C ASN A 555 -26.13 29.97 -18.38
N THR A 556 -25.02 30.69 -18.51
CA THR A 556 -24.06 30.59 -19.62
C THR A 556 -22.71 30.10 -19.10
N ILE A 557 -22.23 28.97 -19.63
CA ILE A 557 -20.90 28.44 -19.33
C ILE A 557 -19.80 29.37 -19.89
N ASP A 558 -18.78 29.64 -19.08
CA ASP A 558 -17.61 30.46 -19.43
C ASP A 558 -16.33 29.73 -19.01
N LEU A 559 -15.73 28.99 -19.95
CA LEU A 559 -14.63 28.05 -19.68
C LEU A 559 -13.30 28.77 -19.48
N HIS A 560 -12.83 28.76 -18.23
CA HIS A 560 -11.50 29.21 -17.84
C HIS A 560 -10.52 28.04 -17.87
N THR A 561 -9.37 28.21 -18.52
CA THR A 561 -8.36 27.15 -18.67
C THR A 561 -7.02 27.60 -18.10
N GLY A 562 -6.45 26.79 -17.21
CA GLY A 562 -5.14 27.01 -16.62
C GLY A 562 -4.18 25.87 -16.93
N VAL A 563 -2.90 26.19 -17.06
CA VAL A 563 -1.83 25.22 -17.33
C VAL A 563 -0.69 25.41 -16.33
N GLY A 564 0.00 24.33 -16.00
CA GLY A 564 1.11 24.41 -15.06
C GLY A 564 2.02 23.18 -15.01
N PHE A 565 3.03 23.31 -14.17
CA PHE A 565 4.01 22.27 -13.87
C PHE A 565 4.20 22.19 -12.35
N GLY A 566 4.72 21.05 -11.89
CA GLY A 566 4.87 20.83 -10.45
C GLY A 566 5.95 19.84 -10.07
N VAL A 567 6.29 19.85 -8.79
CA VAL A 567 7.15 18.86 -8.13
C VAL A 567 6.28 17.94 -7.28
N ARG A 568 6.62 16.66 -7.26
CA ARG A 568 5.96 15.62 -6.47
C ARG A 568 6.97 14.97 -5.55
N TRP A 569 6.59 14.72 -4.30
CA TRP A 569 7.41 13.98 -3.34
C TRP A 569 6.58 13.01 -2.51
N LYS A 570 6.90 11.72 -2.60
CA LYS A 570 6.42 10.65 -1.71
C LYS A 570 7.17 10.78 -0.37
N SER A 571 6.67 11.62 0.54
CA SER A 571 7.26 11.76 1.87
C SER A 571 6.79 10.63 2.81
N PRO A 572 7.52 10.31 3.89
CA PRO A 572 7.10 9.32 4.90
C PRO A 572 5.79 9.67 5.65
N VAL A 573 5.24 10.87 5.45
CA VAL A 573 3.97 11.32 6.06
C VAL A 573 2.87 11.59 5.02
N GLY A 574 3.02 11.04 3.81
CA GLY A 574 2.10 11.19 2.68
C GLY A 574 2.68 12.01 1.52
N PRO A 575 1.98 12.08 0.37
CA PRO A 575 2.46 12.81 -0.79
C PRO A 575 2.43 14.34 -0.57
N VAL A 576 3.46 15.00 -1.07
CA VAL A 576 3.62 16.46 -1.11
C VAL A 576 3.62 16.92 -2.56
N ARG A 577 2.87 17.99 -2.85
CA ARG A 577 2.78 18.62 -4.18
C ARG A 577 3.16 20.10 -4.07
N VAL A 578 3.94 20.58 -5.03
CA VAL A 578 4.22 22.02 -5.23
C VAL A 578 3.97 22.34 -6.68
N ASP A 579 2.96 23.15 -6.98
CA ASP A 579 2.48 23.43 -8.35
C ASP A 579 2.59 24.92 -8.66
N ILE A 580 3.06 25.24 -9.87
CA ILE A 580 3.09 26.59 -10.45
C ILE A 580 2.23 26.58 -11.72
N ALA A 581 1.25 27.47 -11.79
CA ALA A 581 0.30 27.52 -12.90
C ALA A 581 -0.11 28.95 -13.30
N HIS A 582 -0.64 29.11 -14.51
CA HIS A 582 -1.07 30.37 -15.10
C HIS A 582 -2.38 30.17 -15.89
N GLY A 583 -3.34 31.09 -15.71
CA GLY A 583 -4.61 31.10 -16.41
C GLY A 583 -4.51 31.72 -17.81
N LEU A 584 -5.04 31.04 -18.82
CA LEU A 584 -4.87 31.41 -20.24
C LEU A 584 -5.91 32.42 -20.76
N ASN A 585 -7.05 32.60 -20.07
CA ASN A 585 -8.13 33.47 -20.53
C ASN A 585 -7.82 34.98 -20.49
N ASN A 586 -6.71 35.41 -19.87
CA ASN A 586 -6.28 36.81 -19.85
C ASN A 586 -4.73 36.87 -19.83
N PRO A 587 -4.07 37.62 -20.73
CA PRO A 587 -2.60 37.74 -20.75
C PRO A 587 -2.01 38.33 -19.44
N ASP A 588 -2.77 39.12 -18.69
CA ASP A 588 -2.33 39.70 -17.41
C ASP A 588 -2.49 38.74 -16.20
N SER A 589 -2.87 37.47 -16.42
CA SER A 589 -3.07 36.49 -15.35
C SER A 589 -1.77 36.18 -14.61
N GLN A 590 -1.77 36.37 -13.29
CA GLN A 590 -0.58 36.13 -12.47
C GLN A 590 -0.28 34.63 -12.33
N PHE A 591 1.01 34.28 -12.23
CA PHE A 591 1.42 32.93 -11.84
C PHE A 591 1.00 32.66 -10.40
N GLN A 592 0.34 31.52 -10.19
CA GLN A 592 -0.13 31.06 -8.89
C GLN A 592 0.74 29.90 -8.40
N LEU A 593 1.05 29.89 -7.09
CA LEU A 593 1.82 28.85 -6.41
C LEU A 593 0.93 28.10 -5.42
N TYR A 594 0.86 26.78 -5.54
CA TYR A 594 0.11 25.90 -4.66
C TYR A 594 1.05 24.96 -3.91
N LEU A 595 0.71 24.68 -2.65
CA LEU A 595 1.39 23.73 -1.78
C LEU A 595 0.34 22.83 -1.14
N ASN A 596 0.45 21.52 -1.35
CA ASN A 596 -0.49 20.54 -0.83
C ASN A 596 0.28 19.38 -0.16
N ILE A 597 -0.23 18.88 0.97
CA ILE A 597 0.39 17.84 1.80
C ILE A 597 -0.72 16.90 2.31
N GLY A 598 -0.71 15.67 1.81
CA GLY A 598 -1.70 14.63 2.10
C GLY A 598 -2.14 13.87 0.85
N ALA A 599 -2.64 12.65 1.03
CA ALA A 599 -3.28 11.90 -0.04
C ALA A 599 -4.57 12.60 -0.49
N ASP A 600 -4.92 12.47 -1.78
CA ASP A 600 -6.10 13.12 -2.34
C ASP A 600 -6.92 12.15 -3.21
N LEU A 601 -7.87 11.48 -2.54
CA LEU A 601 -8.83 10.53 -3.10
C LEU A 601 -10.15 11.20 -3.49
#